data_AF-A0A4R9B076-F1
#
_entry.id   AF-A0A4R9B076-F1
#
_cell.length_a   1.000
_cell.length_b   1.000
_cell.length_c   1.000
_cell.angle_alpha   90.00
_cell.angle_beta   90.00
_cell.angle_gamma   90.00
#
_symmetry.space_group_name_H-M   'P 1'
#
loop_
_entity.id
_entity.type
_entity.pdbx_description
1 polymer ?
#
loop_
_entity_poly.entity_id
_entity_poly.type
_entity_poly.pdbx_seq_one_letter_code
_entity_poly.pdbx_strand_id
1 'polypeptide(L)'
;MGSFLSPTTTAALERLLALQADVDCAPLERLRAIRALQSALEHDPATLVAVRDARTAAKSWDEIADATGLKAPAAKWRWGGTDDEISARLEAGRKRSVRPSSVPTGLPGLSVAEAAAARGVSAQAIYLQVRRGTLVSRTVTLPDGRSYKRVFPVAAPGANLSADLTPDFNGDVPQ
;
A
#
# COMPACT_ATOMS: atom_id res chain seq x y z
N MET A 1 -39.14 -13.43 0.65
CA MET A 1 -38.02 -13.19 -0.29
C MET A 1 -36.82 -12.84 0.55
N GLY A 2 -35.77 -13.66 0.54
CA GLY A 2 -34.52 -13.35 1.24
C GLY A 2 -33.77 -12.24 0.50
N SER A 3 -33.15 -11.31 1.24
CA SER A 3 -32.22 -10.35 0.66
C SER A 3 -31.01 -11.10 0.09
N PHE A 4 -30.58 -10.76 -1.12
CA PHE A 4 -29.37 -11.33 -1.72
C PHE A 4 -28.10 -10.69 -1.15
N LEU A 5 -28.19 -9.46 -0.65
CA LEU A 5 -27.06 -8.72 -0.10
C LEU A 5 -26.63 -9.27 1.25
N SER A 6 -25.33 -9.18 1.55
CA SER A 6 -24.83 -9.47 2.88
C SER A 6 -25.45 -8.53 3.93
N PRO A 7 -25.45 -8.92 5.22
CA PRO A 7 -25.92 -8.05 6.30
C PRO A 7 -25.19 -6.70 6.34
N THR A 8 -23.89 -6.70 6.08
CA THR A 8 -23.06 -5.47 6.08
C THR A 8 -23.49 -4.51 4.98
N THR A 9 -23.69 -5.00 3.75
CA THR A 9 -24.11 -4.16 2.63
C THR A 9 -25.57 -3.72 2.79
N THR A 10 -26.42 -4.59 3.34
CA THR A 10 -27.81 -4.24 3.67
C THR A 10 -27.85 -3.10 4.68
N ALA A 11 -27.09 -3.18 5.77
CA ALA A 11 -27.01 -2.11 6.77
C ALA A 11 -26.42 -0.80 6.19
N ALA A 12 -25.44 -0.88 5.30
CA ALA A 12 -24.89 0.29 4.61
C ALA A 12 -25.92 0.96 3.68
N LEU A 13 -26.71 0.15 2.98
CA LEU A 13 -27.80 0.62 2.11
C LEU A 13 -28.90 1.29 2.93
N GLU A 14 -29.38 0.63 3.99
CA GLU A 14 -30.38 1.17 4.91
C GLU A 14 -29.94 2.49 5.53
N ARG A 15 -28.67 2.59 5.95
CA ARG A 15 -28.10 3.84 6.46
C ARG A 15 -28.13 4.95 5.42
N LEU A 16 -27.77 4.67 4.17
CA LEU A 16 -27.82 5.68 3.11
C LEU A 16 -29.25 6.12 2.82
N LEU A 17 -30.21 5.19 2.81
CA LEU A 17 -31.63 5.49 2.62
C LEU A 17 -32.18 6.36 3.77
N ALA A 18 -31.80 6.07 5.02
CA ALA A 18 -32.17 6.88 6.17
C ALA A 18 -31.65 8.33 6.04
N LEU A 19 -30.38 8.50 5.64
CA LEU A 19 -29.78 9.81 5.43
C LEU A 19 -30.33 10.54 4.20
N GLN A 20 -30.87 9.82 3.21
CA GLN A 20 -31.55 10.41 2.07
C GLN A 20 -32.92 11.00 2.46
N ALA A 21 -33.60 10.38 3.42
CA ALA A 21 -34.88 10.86 3.94
C ALA A 21 -34.71 12.05 4.91
N ASP A 22 -33.52 12.24 5.47
CA ASP A 22 -33.17 13.35 6.36
C ASP A 22 -32.79 14.61 5.56
N VAL A 23 -33.63 15.64 5.64
CA VAL A 23 -33.46 16.91 4.92
C VAL A 23 -32.32 17.75 5.51
N ASP A 24 -32.00 17.57 6.80
CA ASP A 24 -30.98 18.31 7.53
C ASP A 24 -29.63 17.57 7.58
N CYS A 25 -29.53 16.43 6.89
CA CYS A 25 -28.33 15.60 6.84
C CYS A 25 -27.09 16.39 6.42
N ALA A 26 -26.07 16.38 7.28
CA ALA A 26 -24.82 17.08 7.04
C ALA A 26 -24.12 16.57 5.75
N PRO A 27 -23.62 17.47 4.87
CA PRO A 27 -23.04 17.07 3.58
C PRO A 27 -21.90 16.03 3.69
N LEU A 28 -21.08 16.12 4.73
CA LEU A 28 -19.97 15.18 4.96
C LEU A 28 -20.47 13.79 5.38
N GLU A 29 -21.58 13.70 6.11
CA GLU A 29 -22.18 12.41 6.50
C GLU A 29 -22.76 11.69 5.30
N ARG A 30 -23.41 12.43 4.41
CA ARG A 30 -23.85 11.93 3.11
C ARG A 30 -22.71 11.33 2.30
N LEU A 31 -21.59 12.05 2.17
CA LEU A 31 -20.42 11.55 1.45
C LEU A 31 -19.82 10.28 2.08
N ARG A 32 -19.74 10.23 3.41
CA ARG A 32 -19.25 9.05 4.13
C ARG A 32 -20.16 7.84 3.91
N ALA A 33 -21.48 8.03 3.96
CA ALA A 33 -22.45 6.96 3.75
C ALA A 33 -22.40 6.42 2.31
N ILE A 34 -22.29 7.30 1.30
CA ILE A 34 -22.11 6.89 -0.10
C ILE A 34 -20.84 6.06 -0.25
N ARG A 35 -19.71 6.52 0.31
CA ARG A 35 -18.44 5.77 0.26
C ARG A 35 -18.51 4.44 0.98
N ALA A 36 -19.20 4.38 2.12
CA ALA A 36 -19.39 3.14 2.87
C ALA A 36 -20.20 2.12 2.05
N LEU A 37 -21.29 2.54 1.40
CA LEU A 37 -22.10 1.66 0.54
C LEU A 37 -21.30 1.18 -0.69
N GLN A 38 -20.56 2.07 -1.35
CA GLN A 38 -19.68 1.70 -2.47
C GLN A 38 -18.69 0.62 -2.05
N SER A 39 -18.01 0.82 -0.92
CA SER A 39 -17.04 -0.14 -0.40
C SER A 39 -17.69 -1.47 -0.02
N ALA A 40 -18.89 -1.45 0.58
CA ALA A 40 -19.62 -2.66 0.93
C ALA A 40 -20.03 -3.47 -0.33
N LEU A 41 -20.57 -2.79 -1.36
CA LEU A 41 -20.95 -3.42 -2.62
C LEU A 41 -19.75 -4.05 -3.36
N GLU A 42 -18.59 -3.39 -3.35
CA GLU A 42 -17.37 -3.91 -3.99
C GLU A 42 -16.90 -5.26 -3.42
N HIS A 43 -17.23 -5.52 -2.15
CA HIS A 43 -16.81 -6.71 -1.41
C HIS A 43 -17.97 -7.66 -1.10
N ASP A 44 -19.18 -7.37 -1.59
CA ASP A 44 -20.35 -8.17 -1.26
C ASP A 44 -20.28 -9.56 -1.95
N PRO A 45 -20.42 -10.66 -1.19
CA PRO A 45 -20.39 -12.02 -1.75
C PRO A 45 -21.49 -12.26 -2.79
N ALA A 46 -22.60 -11.51 -2.74
CA ALA A 46 -23.71 -11.66 -3.66
C ALA A 46 -23.32 -11.42 -5.13
N THR A 47 -22.30 -10.60 -5.38
CA THR A 47 -21.79 -10.39 -6.74
C THR A 47 -21.24 -11.70 -7.33
N LEU A 48 -20.46 -12.45 -6.55
CA LEU A 48 -19.91 -13.73 -7.01
C LEU A 48 -21.01 -14.79 -7.15
N VAL A 49 -21.99 -14.81 -6.24
CA VAL A 49 -23.17 -15.69 -6.33
C VAL A 49 -23.94 -15.41 -7.62
N ALA A 50 -24.27 -14.15 -7.91
CA ALA A 50 -24.98 -13.79 -9.14
C ALA A 50 -24.20 -14.16 -10.41
N VAL A 51 -22.88 -13.99 -10.41
CA VAL A 51 -22.03 -14.42 -11.54
C VAL A 51 -22.08 -15.95 -11.71
N ARG A 52 -22.07 -16.71 -10.61
CA ARG A 52 -22.18 -18.18 -10.66
C ARG A 52 -23.54 -18.61 -11.19
N ASP A 53 -24.62 -17.99 -10.71
CA ASP A 53 -25.97 -18.28 -11.18
C ASP A 53 -26.12 -17.98 -12.67
N ALA A 54 -25.55 -16.86 -13.14
CA ALA A 54 -25.50 -16.53 -14.56
C ALA A 54 -24.73 -17.59 -15.37
N ARG A 55 -23.59 -18.07 -14.87
CA ARG A 55 -22.83 -19.15 -15.51
C ARG A 55 -23.60 -20.47 -15.55
N THR A 56 -24.33 -20.81 -14.49
CA THR A 56 -25.23 -21.98 -14.43
C THR A 56 -26.39 -21.84 -15.42
N ALA A 57 -26.91 -20.63 -15.60
CA ALA A 57 -27.91 -20.28 -16.61
C ALA A 57 -27.31 -20.14 -18.04
N ALA A 58 -26.11 -20.69 -18.27
CA ALA A 58 -25.38 -20.70 -19.54
C ALA A 58 -25.10 -19.30 -20.14
N LYS A 59 -25.03 -18.24 -19.31
CA LYS A 59 -24.64 -16.91 -19.77
C LYS A 59 -23.16 -16.83 -20.11
N SER A 60 -22.87 -16.13 -21.20
CA SER A 60 -21.52 -15.88 -21.67
C SER A 60 -20.78 -14.89 -20.77
N TRP A 61 -19.44 -14.91 -20.86
CA TRP A 61 -18.64 -13.90 -20.15
C TRP A 61 -18.83 -12.49 -20.73
N ASP A 62 -19.24 -12.38 -21.99
CA ASP A 62 -19.56 -11.09 -22.61
C ASP A 62 -20.86 -10.50 -22.02
N GLU A 63 -21.91 -11.30 -21.85
CA GLU A 63 -23.15 -10.87 -21.17
C GLU A 63 -22.89 -10.46 -19.71
N ILE A 64 -22.06 -11.23 -18.98
CA ILE A 64 -21.70 -10.90 -17.58
C ILE A 64 -20.88 -9.61 -17.52
N ALA A 65 -19.97 -9.41 -18.48
CA ALA A 65 -19.14 -8.22 -18.55
C ALA A 65 -19.97 -6.96 -18.85
N ASP A 66 -20.92 -7.06 -19.77
CA ASP A 66 -21.88 -6.00 -20.09
C ASP A 66 -22.68 -5.59 -18.83
N ALA A 67 -23.26 -6.57 -18.12
CA ALA A 67 -24.03 -6.33 -16.90
C ALA A 67 -23.21 -5.71 -15.75
N THR A 68 -21.89 -5.83 -15.78
CA THR A 68 -20.99 -5.36 -14.71
C THR A 68 -20.14 -4.15 -15.12
N GLY A 69 -20.27 -3.67 -16.36
CA GLY A 69 -19.45 -2.59 -16.90
C GLY A 69 -17.95 -2.93 -17.03
N LEU A 70 -17.61 -4.23 -16.99
CA LEU A 70 -16.24 -4.72 -17.16
C LEU A 70 -16.01 -5.18 -18.61
N LYS A 71 -14.75 -5.41 -18.97
CA LYS A 71 -14.43 -6.18 -20.18
C LYS A 71 -14.48 -7.68 -19.86
N ALA A 72 -14.91 -8.51 -20.81
CA ALA A 72 -15.01 -9.97 -20.60
C ALA A 72 -13.75 -10.64 -20.05
N PRO A 73 -12.52 -10.31 -20.51
CA PRO A 73 -11.31 -10.84 -19.90
C PRO A 73 -11.13 -10.44 -18.43
N ALA A 74 -11.54 -9.21 -18.06
CA ALA A 74 -11.45 -8.72 -16.69
C ALA A 74 -12.50 -9.39 -15.78
N ALA A 75 -13.73 -9.56 -16.26
CA ALA A 75 -14.78 -10.29 -15.55
C ALA A 75 -14.36 -11.75 -15.30
N LYS A 76 -13.87 -12.42 -16.35
CA LYS A 76 -13.34 -13.79 -16.25
C LYS A 76 -12.13 -13.88 -15.33
N TRP A 77 -11.22 -12.91 -15.38
CA TRP A 77 -10.07 -12.86 -14.46
C TRP A 77 -10.50 -12.63 -13.01
N ARG A 78 -11.57 -11.88 -12.76
CA ARG A 78 -12.04 -11.57 -11.40
C ARG A 78 -12.82 -12.73 -10.78
N TRP A 79 -13.71 -13.36 -11.53
CA TRP A 79 -14.69 -14.33 -11.01
C TRP A 79 -14.64 -15.71 -11.67
N GLY A 80 -13.79 -15.92 -12.66
CA GLY A 80 -13.60 -17.23 -13.27
C GLY A 80 -12.84 -18.17 -12.36
N GLY A 81 -13.21 -19.45 -12.42
CA GLY A 81 -12.62 -20.53 -11.64
C GLY A 81 -13.38 -20.86 -10.36
N THR A 82 -12.78 -21.73 -9.55
CA THR A 82 -13.27 -22.12 -8.21
C THR A 82 -12.94 -21.06 -7.16
N ASP A 83 -13.55 -21.16 -5.97
CA ASP A 83 -13.21 -20.28 -4.84
C ASP A 83 -11.73 -20.35 -4.45
N ASP A 84 -11.14 -21.53 -4.53
CA ASP A 84 -9.71 -21.74 -4.24
C ASP A 84 -8.82 -21.06 -5.27
N GLU A 85 -9.15 -21.16 -6.55
CA GLU A 85 -8.41 -20.49 -7.64
C GLU A 85 -8.51 -18.96 -7.53
N ILE A 86 -9.69 -18.44 -7.19
CA ILE A 86 -9.89 -17.01 -6.97
C ILE A 86 -9.08 -16.55 -5.75
N SER A 87 -9.17 -17.28 -4.64
CA SER A 87 -8.46 -16.96 -3.40
C SER A 87 -6.94 -17.00 -3.59
N ALA A 88 -6.42 -18.03 -4.27
CA ALA A 88 -5.00 -18.15 -4.59
C ALA A 88 -4.50 -16.99 -5.46
N ARG A 89 -5.30 -16.54 -6.44
CA ARG A 89 -4.98 -15.41 -7.30
C ARG A 89 -4.90 -14.09 -6.53
N LEU A 90 -5.86 -13.86 -5.63
CA LEU A 90 -5.88 -12.68 -4.76
C LEU A 90 -4.69 -12.70 -3.79
N GLU A 91 -4.39 -13.85 -3.20
CA GLU A 91 -3.25 -14.02 -2.30
C GLU A 91 -1.90 -13.80 -3.00
N ALA A 92 -1.73 -14.33 -4.21
CA ALA A 92 -0.56 -14.05 -5.03
C ALA A 92 -0.45 -12.54 -5.37
N GLY A 93 -1.58 -11.85 -5.56
CA GLY A 93 -1.64 -10.39 -5.67
C GLY A 93 -1.11 -9.69 -4.42
N ARG A 94 -1.62 -10.06 -3.24
CA ARG A 94 -1.18 -9.50 -1.95
C ARG A 94 0.31 -9.71 -1.72
N LYS A 95 0.83 -10.92 -1.95
CA LYS A 95 2.26 -11.23 -1.82
C LYS A 95 3.16 -10.35 -2.69
N ARG A 96 2.72 -9.99 -3.90
CA ARG A 96 3.45 -9.05 -4.78
C ARG A 96 3.43 -7.62 -4.27
N SER A 97 2.34 -7.20 -3.62
CA SER A 97 2.22 -5.85 -3.03
C SER A 97 3.04 -5.66 -1.76
N VAL A 98 3.39 -6.75 -1.06
CA VAL A 98 4.17 -6.74 0.19
C VAL A 98 5.68 -6.85 -0.06
N ARG A 99 6.13 -6.69 -1.31
CA ARG A 99 7.57 -6.77 -1.62
C ARG A 99 8.33 -5.78 -0.71
N PRO A 100 9.31 -6.26 0.08
CA PRO A 100 10.14 -5.38 0.90
C PRO A 100 10.70 -4.26 0.02
N SER A 101 10.76 -3.05 0.58
CA SER A 101 11.37 -1.92 -0.12
C SER A 101 12.71 -2.36 -0.72
N SER A 102 12.90 -2.09 -2.02
CA SER A 102 14.18 -2.36 -2.71
C SER A 102 15.31 -1.45 -2.20
N VAL A 103 15.04 -0.59 -1.23
CA VAL A 103 16.02 0.24 -0.54
C VAL A 103 16.81 -0.65 0.44
N PRO A 104 18.14 -0.79 0.27
CA PRO A 104 18.98 -1.53 1.20
C PRO A 104 18.87 -0.96 2.60
N THR A 105 18.76 -1.83 3.60
CA THR A 105 18.85 -1.47 5.02
C THR A 105 20.32 -1.32 5.43
N GLY A 106 20.58 -0.53 6.48
CA GLY A 106 21.94 -0.39 7.02
C GLY A 106 22.88 0.54 6.24
N LEU A 107 22.37 1.32 5.28
CA LEU A 107 23.18 2.34 4.60
C LEU A 107 23.61 3.46 5.57
N PRO A 108 24.83 3.99 5.47
CA PRO A 108 25.29 5.09 6.32
C PRO A 108 24.43 6.34 6.13
N GLY A 109 24.23 7.09 7.22
CA GLY A 109 23.30 8.24 7.27
C GLY A 109 21.84 7.81 7.23
N LEU A 110 20.92 8.77 7.29
CA LEU A 110 19.47 8.52 7.22
C LEU A 110 18.91 8.95 5.86
N SER A 111 17.90 8.29 5.32
CA SER A 111 17.09 8.89 4.25
C SER A 111 16.36 10.13 4.79
N VAL A 112 15.84 10.97 3.89
CA VAL A 112 15.05 12.15 4.29
C VAL A 112 13.84 11.74 5.14
N ALA A 113 13.17 10.64 4.79
CA ALA A 113 12.02 10.12 5.53
C ALA A 113 12.41 9.60 6.92
N GLU A 114 13.51 8.84 7.02
CA GLU A 114 14.04 8.36 8.30
C GLU A 114 14.49 9.55 9.19
N ALA A 115 15.14 10.56 8.59
CA ALA A 115 15.57 11.76 9.30
C ALA A 115 14.40 12.61 9.81
N ALA A 116 13.30 12.66 9.05
CA ALA A 116 12.06 13.35 9.39
C ALA A 116 11.35 12.64 10.54
N ALA A 117 11.19 11.32 10.45
CA ALA A 117 10.59 10.49 11.48
C ALA A 117 11.37 10.57 12.80
N ALA A 118 12.70 10.43 12.76
CA ALA A 118 13.57 10.52 13.94
C ALA A 118 13.51 11.88 14.66
N ARG A 119 13.11 12.95 13.95
CA ARG A 119 13.02 14.32 14.48
C ARG A 119 11.59 14.79 14.72
N GLY A 120 10.58 13.98 14.40
CA GLY A 120 9.18 14.37 14.51
C GLY A 120 8.79 15.55 13.61
N VAL A 121 9.46 15.73 12.47
CA VAL A 121 9.21 16.84 11.52
C VAL A 121 8.82 16.32 10.15
N SER A 122 8.38 17.22 9.26
CA SER A 122 8.11 16.88 7.87
C SER A 122 9.40 16.72 7.05
N ALA A 123 9.34 15.98 5.94
CA ALA A 123 10.44 15.87 4.98
C ALA A 123 10.91 17.24 4.45
N GLN A 124 9.97 18.18 4.30
CA GLN A 124 10.28 19.55 3.87
C GLN A 124 11.17 20.28 4.88
N ALA A 125 10.96 20.06 6.18
CA ALA A 125 11.81 20.62 7.23
C ALA A 125 13.25 20.08 7.14
N ILE A 126 13.43 18.81 6.78
CA ILE A 126 14.76 18.22 6.56
C ILE A 126 15.47 18.86 5.37
N TYR A 127 14.77 19.06 4.24
CA TYR A 127 15.36 19.78 3.09
C TYR A 127 15.78 21.20 3.45
N LEU A 128 14.99 21.90 4.26
CA LEU A 128 15.33 23.22 4.75
C LEU A 128 16.57 23.21 5.67
N GLN A 129 16.67 22.23 6.56
CA GLN A 129 17.86 22.04 7.42
C GLN A 129 19.12 21.72 6.61
N VAL A 130 19.01 20.95 5.52
CA VAL A 130 20.12 20.72 4.60
C VAL A 130 20.55 22.02 3.92
N ARG A 131 19.59 22.81 3.41
CA ARG A 131 19.88 24.11 2.78
C ARG A 131 20.52 25.11 3.75
N ARG A 132 20.13 25.07 5.02
CA ARG A 132 20.67 25.91 6.10
C ARG A 132 22.03 25.42 6.62
N GLY A 133 22.56 24.31 6.09
CA GLY A 133 23.83 23.74 6.52
C GLY A 133 23.79 23.09 7.90
N THR A 134 22.61 22.83 8.47
CA THR A 134 22.46 22.10 9.75
C THR A 134 22.59 20.58 9.54
N LEU A 135 22.24 20.11 8.35
CA LEU A 135 22.41 18.73 7.91
C LEU A 135 23.18 18.69 6.59
N VAL A 136 23.89 17.60 6.33
CA VAL A 136 24.62 17.39 5.07
C VAL A 136 23.95 16.27 4.29
N SER A 137 23.60 16.54 3.04
CA SER A 137 23.14 15.52 2.10
C SER A 137 24.32 14.98 1.31
N ARG A 138 24.50 13.66 1.29
CA ARG A 138 25.51 12.95 0.50
C ARG A 138 24.85 11.86 -0.32
N THR A 139 25.46 11.54 -1.46
CA THR A 139 25.10 10.33 -2.21
C THR A 139 25.97 9.19 -1.71
N VAL A 140 25.35 8.07 -1.34
CA VAL A 140 26.03 6.81 -1.02
C VAL A 140 25.81 5.85 -2.18
N THR A 141 26.89 5.35 -2.76
CA THR A 141 26.86 4.39 -3.86
C THR A 141 27.24 3.01 -3.33
N LEU A 142 26.42 2.00 -3.59
CA LEU A 142 26.70 0.61 -3.24
C LEU A 142 27.62 -0.06 -4.26
N PRO A 143 28.25 -1.20 -3.90
CA PRO A 143 29.08 -1.99 -4.83
C PRO A 143 28.35 -2.47 -6.08
N ASP A 144 27.01 -2.59 -6.02
CA ASP A 144 26.16 -2.95 -7.17
C ASP A 144 25.82 -1.75 -8.09
N GLY A 145 26.40 -0.58 -7.84
CA GLY A 145 26.23 0.64 -8.64
C GLY A 145 25.00 1.47 -8.27
N ARG A 146 24.11 1.00 -7.37
CA ARG A 146 22.94 1.78 -6.95
C ARG A 146 23.35 2.93 -6.05
N SER A 147 22.75 4.11 -6.25
CA SER A 147 23.08 5.33 -5.51
C SER A 147 21.88 5.88 -4.76
N TYR A 148 22.07 6.27 -3.50
CA TYR A 148 21.02 6.72 -2.59
C TYR A 148 21.39 8.04 -1.94
N LYS A 149 20.42 8.95 -1.78
CA LYS A 149 20.59 10.19 -1.02
C LYS A 149 20.46 9.91 0.48
N ARG A 150 21.47 10.29 1.25
CA ARG A 150 21.55 10.10 2.70
C ARG A 150 21.90 11.42 3.38
N VAL A 151 21.33 11.63 4.55
CA VAL A 151 21.41 12.85 5.36
C VAL A 151 22.19 12.53 6.62
N PHE A 152 23.17 13.38 6.91
CA PHE A 152 24.07 13.26 8.05
C PHE A 152 23.96 14.50 8.93
N PRO A 153 24.06 14.38 10.26
CA PRO A 153 24.30 15.54 11.11
C PRO A 153 25.64 16.19 10.75
N VAL A 154 25.71 17.53 10.77
CA VAL A 154 27.00 18.21 10.76
C VAL A 154 27.70 17.89 12.07
N ALA A 155 28.89 17.27 12.00
CA ALA A 155 29.72 17.09 13.17
C ALA A 155 30.06 18.48 13.75
N ALA A 156 29.87 18.66 15.06
CA ALA A 156 30.33 19.87 15.72
C ALA A 156 31.85 20.03 15.48
N PRO A 157 32.36 21.25 15.24
CA PRO A 157 33.80 21.46 15.14
C PRO A 157 34.45 21.05 16.46
N GLY A 158 35.12 19.89 16.47
CA GLY A 158 35.77 19.33 17.67
C GLY A 158 35.59 17.82 17.89
N ALA A 159 34.70 17.14 17.17
CA ALA A 159 34.66 15.68 17.21
C ALA A 159 35.72 15.11 16.26
N ASN A 160 36.91 14.83 16.81
CA ASN A 160 37.97 14.09 16.13
C ASN A 160 37.38 12.79 15.52
N LEU A 161 37.29 12.76 14.19
CA LEU A 161 37.32 11.50 13.44
C LEU A 161 38.78 11.03 13.50
N SER A 162 39.18 10.41 14.61
CA SER A 162 40.34 9.53 14.59
C SER A 162 40.00 8.39 13.64
N ALA A 163 40.62 8.45 12.48
CA ALA A 163 40.67 7.38 11.51
C ALA A 163 41.42 6.20 12.14
N ASP A 164 40.68 5.23 12.69
CA ASP A 164 41.19 3.86 12.81
C ASP A 164 40.75 3.11 11.55
N LEU A 165 41.48 3.37 10.48
CA LEU A 165 41.68 2.42 9.39
C LEU A 165 42.99 1.69 9.67
N THR A 166 42.94 0.67 10.52
CA THR A 166 43.94 -0.39 10.58
C THR A 166 43.21 -1.72 10.45
N PRO A 167 43.47 -2.51 9.39
CA PRO A 167 43.12 -3.92 9.41
C PRO A 167 44.16 -4.64 10.27
N ASP A 168 43.77 -5.02 11.49
CA ASP A 168 44.51 -6.00 12.29
C ASP A 168 44.41 -7.37 11.62
N PHE A 169 45.36 -7.69 10.76
CA PHE A 169 45.69 -9.07 10.40
C PHE A 169 46.74 -9.57 11.38
N ASN A 170 46.30 -10.08 12.53
CA ASN A 170 47.10 -10.97 13.37
C ASN A 170 46.29 -12.25 13.61
N GLY A 171 46.46 -13.20 12.69
CA GLY A 171 46.10 -14.60 12.88
C GLY A 171 47.39 -15.40 12.80
N ASP A 172 47.97 -15.65 13.97
CA ASP A 172 49.21 -16.40 14.15
C ASP A 172 49.08 -17.86 13.67
N VAL A 173 50.20 -18.40 13.24
CA VAL A 173 50.40 -19.70 12.55
C VAL A 173 50.24 -20.89 13.52
N PRO A 174 49.80 -22.06 13.03
CA PRO A 174 50.60 -23.29 13.21
C PRO A 174 50.53 -24.20 11.95
N GLN A 175 51.49 -25.02 11.54
CA GLN A 175 52.82 -25.46 11.97
C GLN A 175 53.63 -25.76 10.70
#